data_AF-A0A3C1E2A2-F1
#
_entry.id   AF-A0A3C1E2A2-F1
#
_cell.length_a   1.000
_cell.length_b   1.000
_cell.length_c   1.000
_cell.angle_alpha   90.00
_cell.angle_beta   90.00
_cell.angle_gamma   90.00
#
_symmetry.space_group_name_H-M   'P 1'
#
loop_
_entity.id
_entity.type
_entity.pdbx_description
1 polymer ?
#
loop_
_entity_poly.entity_id
_entity_poly.type
_entity_poly.pdbx_seq_one_letter_code
_entity_poly.pdbx_strand_id
1 'polypeptide(L)'
;LCDIRSDATAMGVHRADDSPSHKSPLRVDPSSVLGTNEIAPLTMAAAIATIGANGVYCAPTIVDKIVGPDGKGLPGQDTNCSQTITANI
;
A
#
# COMPACT_ATOMS: atom_id res chain seq x y z
N LEU A 1 -9.53 13.68 -10.96
CA LEU A 1 -8.23 12.99 -11.13
C LEU A 1 -7.31 13.20 -9.93
N CYS A 2 -7.19 14.42 -9.39
CA CYS A 2 -6.41 14.65 -8.15
C CYS A 2 -6.94 13.85 -6.95
N ASP A 3 -8.25 13.82 -6.74
CA ASP A 3 -8.86 13.07 -5.63
C ASP A 3 -8.63 11.57 -5.77
N ILE A 4 -8.84 11.01 -6.97
CA ILE A 4 -8.54 9.60 -7.28
C ILE A 4 -7.08 9.26 -6.96
N ARG A 5 -6.14 10.14 -7.35
CA ARG A 5 -4.72 9.96 -7.00
C ARG A 5 -4.52 10.03 -5.48
N SER A 6 -5.17 10.97 -4.81
CA SER A 6 -5.06 11.15 -3.36
C SER A 6 -5.51 9.89 -2.63
N ASP A 7 -6.69 9.37 -2.96
CA ASP A 7 -7.24 8.14 -2.36
C ASP A 7 -6.35 6.94 -2.66
N ALA A 8 -5.88 6.79 -3.91
CA ALA A 8 -4.96 5.72 -4.27
C ALA A 8 -3.66 5.80 -3.44
N THR A 9 -3.08 6.99 -3.30
CA THR A 9 -1.86 7.21 -2.51
C THR A 9 -2.10 6.94 -1.02
N ALA A 10 -3.28 7.31 -0.50
CA ALA A 10 -3.68 7.04 0.88
C ALA A 10 -3.80 5.53 1.16
N MET A 11 -4.22 4.74 0.17
CA MET A 11 -4.21 3.27 0.23
C MET A 11 -2.82 2.64 -0.05
N GLY A 12 -1.76 3.45 -0.05
CA GLY A 12 -0.38 3.01 -0.26
C GLY A 12 0.01 2.79 -1.73
N VAL A 13 -0.83 3.16 -2.70
CA VAL A 13 -0.51 3.04 -4.14
C VAL A 13 0.59 4.02 -4.52
N HIS A 14 1.65 3.50 -5.12
CA HIS A 14 2.79 4.25 -5.62
C HIS A 14 3.32 3.57 -6.89
N ARG A 15 4.02 4.33 -7.73
CA ARG A 15 4.69 3.77 -8.90
C ARG A 15 5.90 2.96 -8.45
N ALA A 16 6.23 1.91 -9.20
CA ALA A 16 7.34 1.00 -8.90
C ALA A 16 8.71 1.69 -8.96
N ASP A 17 8.82 2.82 -9.65
CA ASP A 17 10.02 3.65 -9.75
C ASP A 17 10.06 4.78 -8.72
N ASP A 18 9.02 4.97 -7.89
CA ASP A 18 9.03 5.99 -6.85
C ASP A 18 9.90 5.55 -5.66
N SER A 19 10.93 6.34 -5.36
CA SER A 19 11.89 6.05 -4.30
C SER A 19 12.35 7.34 -3.59
N PRO A 20 13.02 7.23 -2.42
CA PRO A 20 13.60 8.40 -1.77
C PRO A 20 14.63 9.15 -2.64
N SER A 21 15.37 8.43 -3.49
CA SER A 21 16.40 8.97 -4.40
C SER A 21 15.88 9.39 -5.78
N HIS A 22 14.69 8.93 -6.18
CA HIS A 22 14.06 9.25 -7.45
C HIS A 22 12.55 9.42 -7.24
N LYS A 23 12.08 10.66 -7.23
CA LYS A 23 10.66 10.97 -7.03
C LYS A 23 9.89 10.78 -8.33
N SER A 24 9.03 9.76 -8.34
CA SER A 24 8.24 9.38 -9.50
C SER A 24 6.78 9.16 -9.07
N PRO A 25 6.07 10.23 -8.66
CA PRO A 25 4.70 10.10 -8.14
C PRO A 25 3.73 9.59 -9.22
N LEU A 26 2.55 9.14 -8.80
CA LEU A 26 1.46 8.75 -9.71
C LEU A 26 1.16 9.85 -10.72
N ARG A 27 1.09 9.46 -12.00
CA ARG A 27 0.74 10.35 -13.11
C ARG A 27 -0.74 10.70 -13.05
N VAL A 28 -1.06 11.96 -13.36
CA VAL A 28 -2.41 12.54 -13.26
C VAL A 28 -2.86 13.07 -14.62
N ASP A 29 -2.86 12.20 -15.62
CA ASP A 29 -3.41 12.48 -16.95
C ASP A 29 -4.68 11.63 -17.18
N PRO A 30 -5.51 11.92 -18.20
CA PRO A 30 -6.74 11.17 -18.44
C PRO A 30 -6.55 9.66 -18.66
N SER A 31 -5.40 9.21 -19.13
CA SER A 31 -5.14 7.78 -19.31
C SER A 31 -4.83 7.05 -18.00
N SER A 32 -4.45 7.77 -16.94
CA SER A 32 -4.09 7.19 -15.64
C SER A 32 -5.18 6.31 -15.02
N VAL A 33 -6.45 6.65 -15.25
CA VAL A 33 -7.61 5.85 -14.76
C VAL A 33 -7.74 4.50 -15.47
N LEU A 34 -7.08 4.33 -16.62
CA LEU A 34 -7.00 3.07 -17.35
C LEU A 34 -5.80 2.20 -16.90
N GLY A 35 -5.06 2.63 -15.86
CA GLY A 35 -3.97 1.84 -15.29
C GLY A 35 -2.63 2.02 -16.00
N THR A 36 -2.35 3.20 -16.56
CA THR A 36 -1.07 3.49 -17.22
C THR A 36 0.11 3.76 -16.27
N ASN A 37 -0.11 3.66 -14.95
CA ASN A 37 0.94 3.73 -13.95
C ASN A 37 1.53 2.34 -13.70
N GLU A 38 2.86 2.24 -13.66
CA GLU A 38 3.55 0.99 -13.36
C GLU A 38 3.52 0.75 -11.84
N ILE A 39 2.67 -0.16 -11.38
CA ILE A 39 2.45 -0.43 -9.95
C ILE A 39 2.79 -1.90 -9.64
N ALA A 40 3.45 -2.15 -8.52
CA ALA A 40 3.75 -3.50 -8.06
C ALA A 40 2.44 -4.28 -7.72
N PRO A 41 2.32 -5.56 -8.09
CA PRO A 41 1.12 -6.36 -7.77
C PRO A 41 0.78 -6.41 -6.27
N LEU A 42 1.80 -6.45 -5.41
CA LEU A 42 1.60 -6.44 -3.95
C LEU A 42 0.94 -5.13 -3.46
N THR A 43 1.33 -4.01 -4.04
CA THR A 43 0.75 -2.70 -3.75
C THR A 43 -0.73 -2.66 -4.16
N MET A 44 -1.07 -3.24 -5.32
CA MET A 44 -2.48 -3.35 -5.74
C MET A 44 -3.29 -4.28 -4.83
N ALA A 45 -2.72 -5.40 -4.39
CA ALA A 45 -3.38 -6.30 -3.46
C ALA A 45 -3.69 -5.60 -2.13
N ALA A 46 -2.77 -4.80 -1.61
CA ALA A 46 -2.98 -4.00 -0.40
C ALA A 46 -4.07 -2.93 -0.57
N ALA A 47 -4.12 -2.26 -1.72
CA ALA A 47 -5.16 -1.28 -2.03
C ALA A 47 -6.55 -1.93 -2.08
N ILE A 48 -6.71 -3.07 -2.74
CA ILE A 48 -7.99 -3.81 -2.76
C ILE A 48 -8.36 -4.34 -1.37
N ALA A 49 -7.38 -4.82 -0.59
CA ALA A 49 -7.60 -5.23 0.79
C ALA A 49 -8.11 -4.06 1.66
N THR A 50 -7.65 -2.83 1.40
CA THR A 50 -8.12 -1.62 2.10
C THR A 50 -9.60 -1.37 1.87
N ILE A 51 -10.07 -1.53 0.63
CA ILE A 51 -11.50 -1.44 0.29
C ILE A 51 -12.27 -2.53 1.06
N GLY A 52 -11.79 -3.78 1.02
CA GLY A 52 -12.39 -4.89 1.78
C GLY A 52 -12.38 -4.69 3.31
N ALA A 53 -11.48 -3.86 3.82
CA ALA A 53 -11.34 -3.51 5.23
C ALA A 53 -12.08 -2.20 5.61
N ASN A 54 -13.10 -1.78 4.85
CA ASN A 54 -13.87 -0.55 5.09
C ASN A 54 -13.00 0.72 5.16
N GLY A 55 -11.98 0.78 4.31
CA GLY A 55 -11.09 1.94 4.19
C GLY A 55 -9.85 1.93 5.08
N VAL A 56 -9.67 0.88 5.89
CA VAL A 56 -8.49 0.73 6.75
C VAL A 56 -7.33 0.15 5.93
N TYR A 57 -6.33 0.98 5.65
CA TYR A 57 -5.09 0.52 5.03
C TYR A 57 -4.13 0.02 6.10
N CYS A 58 -3.56 -1.16 5.86
CA CYS A 58 -2.44 -1.71 6.62
C CYS A 58 -1.24 -1.92 5.70
N ALA A 59 -0.06 -1.49 6.15
CA ALA A 59 1.18 -1.78 5.45
C ALA A 59 1.39 -3.30 5.32
N PRO A 60 1.71 -3.84 4.12
CA PRO A 60 1.94 -5.26 3.94
C PRO A 60 3.04 -5.80 4.87
N THR A 61 2.73 -6.89 5.58
CA THR A 61 3.64 -7.57 6.49
C THR A 61 4.15 -8.85 5.83
N ILE A 62 5.46 -9.00 5.72
CA ILE A 62 6.17 -10.16 5.17
C ILE A 62 6.63 -11.11 6.28
N VAL A 63 6.94 -10.59 7.47
CA VAL A 63 7.44 -11.39 8.60
C VAL A 63 6.57 -11.15 9.82
N ASP A 64 5.88 -12.20 10.29
CA ASP A 64 5.04 -12.17 11.48
C ASP A 64 5.80 -12.63 12.74
N LYS A 65 6.71 -13.60 12.61
CA LYS A 65 7.53 -14.13 13.70
C LYS A 65 8.79 -14.79 13.15
N ILE A 66 9.88 -14.69 13.89
CA ILE A 66 11.12 -15.44 13.62
C ILE A 66 11.37 -16.41 14.79
N VAL A 67 11.76 -17.65 14.50
CA VAL A 67 12.19 -18.62 15.51
C VAL A 67 13.67 -18.90 15.32
N GLY A 68 14.48 -18.60 16.34
CA GLY A 68 15.92 -18.80 16.32
C GLY A 68 16.34 -20.25 16.54
N PRO A 69 17.63 -20.58 16.32
CA PRO A 69 18.17 -21.93 16.53
C PRO A 69 18.08 -22.43 17.98
N ASP A 70 17.99 -21.51 18.94
CA ASP A 70 17.81 -21.79 20.37
C ASP A 70 16.33 -21.99 20.75
N GLY A 71 15.42 -21.97 19.78
CA GLY A 71 13.98 -22.10 19.97
C GLY A 71 13.30 -20.82 20.47
N LYS A 72 14.02 -19.71 20.66
CA LYS A 72 13.42 -18.44 21.10
C LYS A 72 12.75 -17.73 19.93
N GLY A 73 11.58 -17.15 20.21
CA GLY A 73 10.86 -16.31 19.26
C GLY A 73 11.34 -14.86 19.31
N LEU A 74 11.50 -14.25 18.13
CA LEU A 74 11.64 -12.81 17.96
C LEU A 74 10.35 -12.26 17.34
N PRO A 75 9.92 -11.05 17.74
CA PRO A 75 8.77 -10.40 17.12
C PRO A 75 9.03 -10.13 15.63
N GLY A 76 7.98 -10.22 14.81
CA GLY A 76 8.01 -9.83 13.41
C GLY A 76 7.91 -8.32 13.22
N GLN A 77 7.38 -7.90 12.07
CA GLN A 77 7.18 -6.49 11.76
C GLN A 77 6.00 -5.92 12.54
N ASP A 78 6.13 -4.67 12.95
CA ASP A 78 5.04 -3.92 13.57
C ASP A 78 3.91 -3.71 12.57
N THR A 79 2.68 -3.92 13.04
CA THR A 79 1.48 -3.66 12.24
C THR A 79 1.23 -2.16 12.18
N ASN A 80 1.29 -1.58 10.98
CA ASN A 80 0.99 -0.18 10.75
C ASN A 80 -0.32 -0.05 9.95
N CYS A 81 -1.41 0.27 10.64
CA CYS A 81 -2.74 0.44 10.05
C CYS A 81 -3.29 1.84 10.35
N SER A 82 -4.01 2.42 9.40
CA SER A 82 -4.70 3.69 9.57
C SER A 82 -5.97 3.74 8.72
N GLN A 83 -6.95 4.53 9.16
CA GLN A 83 -8.14 4.83 8.35
C GLN A 83 -7.74 5.84 7.27
N THR A 84 -7.73 5.42 6.01
CA THR A 84 -7.18 6.23 4.91
C THR A 84 -8.25 6.74 3.94
N ILE A 85 -9.40 6.07 3.88
CA ILE A 85 -10.60 6.55 3.18
C ILE A 85 -11.84 6.38 4.09
N THR A 86 -12.97 6.98 3.72
CA THR A 86 -14.18 6.93 4.54
C THR A 86 -14.71 5.51 4.72
N ALA A 87 -15.06 5.16 5.97
CA ALA A 87 -15.84 3.96 6.25
C ALA A 87 -17.21 4.04 5.55
N ASN A 88 -17.70 2.92 5.01
CA ASN A 88 -18.81 2.79 4.04
C ASN A 88 -18.38 2.98 2.57
N ILE A 89 -17.42 2.15 2.16
CA ILE A 89 -17.11 1.82 0.77
C ILE A 89 -17.90 0.58 0.35
#